data_AF-A0A2S6ALS7-F1
#
_entry.id   AF-A0A2S6ALS7-F1
#
_cell.length_a   1.000
_cell.length_b   1.000
_cell.length_c   1.000
_cell.angle_alpha   90.00
_cell.angle_beta   90.00
_cell.angle_gamma   90.00
#
_symmetry.space_group_name_H-M   'P 1'
#
loop_
_entity.id
_entity.type
_entity.pdbx_description
1 polymer ?
#
loop_
_entity_poly.entity_id
_entity_poly.type
_entity_poly.pdbx_seq_one_letter_code
_entity_poly.pdbx_strand_id
1 'polypeptide(L)' 'MATSVIVSGARTPVGRLLGGLSGFSGSDLGGFAIKAALERGGVAPEQV' A
#
# COMPACT_ATOMS: atom_id res chain seq x y z
N MET A 1 -1.65 -26.59 -12.17
CA MET A 1 -2.20 -25.51 -11.33
C MET A 1 -1.06 -24.57 -10.97
N ALA A 2 -1.27 -23.27 -11.02
CA ALA A 2 -0.27 -22.30 -10.57
C ALA A 2 -0.42 -22.09 -9.05
N THR A 3 0.70 -22.08 -8.33
CA THR A 3 0.74 -21.80 -6.89
C THR A 3 0.79 -20.29 -6.69
N SER A 4 -0.20 -19.73 -5.98
CA SER A 4 -0.21 -18.31 -5.62
C SER A 4 0.74 -18.04 -4.45
N VAL A 5 1.46 -16.92 -4.51
CA VAL A 5 2.39 -16.47 -3.46
C VAL A 5 2.21 -14.98 -3.18
N ILE A 6 2.56 -14.55 -1.97
CA ILE A 6 2.62 -13.13 -1.60
C ILE A 6 4.07 -12.68 -1.72
N VAL A 7 4.35 -11.74 -2.62
CA VAL A 7 5.70 -11.27 -2.91
C VAL A 7 6.14 -10.09 -2.03
N SER A 8 5.21 -9.26 -1.58
CA SER A 8 5.50 -8.12 -0.70
C SER A 8 4.23 -7.61 -0.01
N GLY A 9 4.40 -6.71 0.97
CA GLY A 9 3.31 -6.00 1.62
C GLY A 9 3.76 -4.68 2.25
N ALA A 10 2.85 -3.73 2.33
CA ALA A 10 3.05 -2.45 3.00
C ALA A 10 1.72 -1.94 3.57
N ARG A 11 1.82 -1.06 4.57
CA ARG A 11 0.67 -0.42 5.21
C ARG A 11 1.03 0.98 5.67
N THR A 12 0.03 1.83 5.80
CA THR A 12 0.15 3.08 6.55
C THR A 12 0.11 2.79 8.06
N PRO A 13 0.62 3.72 8.90
CA PRO A 13 0.36 3.70 10.33
C PRO A 13 -1.14 3.80 10.64
N VAL A 14 -1.56 3.29 11.80
CA VAL A 14 -2.95 3.45 12.24
C VAL A 14 -3.12 4.86 12.81
N GLY A 15 -3.97 5.66 12.16
CA GLY A 15 -4.29 7.01 12.62
C GLY A 15 -5.23 7.01 13.83
N ARG A 16 -5.04 7.96 14.75
CA ARG A 16 -6.07 8.30 15.74
C ARG A 16 -7.17 9.12 15.07
N LEU A 17 -8.39 9.05 15.59
CA LEU A 17 -9.49 9.90 15.14
C LEU A 17 -9.09 11.37 15.22
N LEU A 18 -9.24 12.11 14.12
CA LEU A 18 -8.80 13.50 13.95
C LEU A 18 -7.30 13.75 14.25
N GLY A 19 -6.47 12.70 14.20
CA GLY A 19 -5.04 12.77 14.44
C GLY A 19 -4.23 13.10 13.18
N GLY A 20 -2.92 12.79 13.20
CA GLY A 20 -1.97 13.21 12.16
C GLY A 20 -2.18 12.68 10.73
N LEU A 21 -3.19 11.82 10.50
CA LEU A 21 -3.56 11.35 9.15
C LEU A 21 -4.87 11.97 8.64
N SER A 22 -5.50 12.87 9.40
CA SER A 22 -6.83 13.44 9.08
C SER A 22 -6.86 14.27 7.79
N GLY A 23 -5.70 14.74 7.32
CA GLY A 23 -5.58 15.50 6.06
C GLY A 23 -5.53 14.66 4.79
N PHE A 24 -5.50 13.32 4.89
CA PHE A 24 -5.45 12.42 3.75
C PHE A 24 -6.79 11.69 3.57
N SER A 25 -7.21 11.52 2.32
CA SER A 25 -8.33 10.63 2.03
C SER A 25 -7.93 9.16 2.21
N GLY A 26 -8.92 8.28 2.32
CA GLY A 26 -8.66 6.83 2.35
C GLY A 26 -7.92 6.35 1.09
N SER A 27 -8.23 6.94 -0.06
CA SER A 27 -7.58 6.62 -1.33
C SER A 27 -6.11 7.04 -1.35
N ASP A 28 -5.77 8.20 -0.77
CA ASP A 28 -4.37 8.65 -0.67
C ASP A 28 -3.54 7.69 0.18
N LEU A 29 -4.09 7.30 1.33
CA LEU A 29 -3.45 6.32 2.23
C LEU A 29 -3.29 4.95 1.56
N GLY A 30 -4.30 4.52 0.81
CA GLY A 30 -4.22 3.32 -0.03
C GLY A 30 -3.14 3.43 -1.10
N GLY A 31 -3.05 4.56 -1.78
CA GLY A 31 -2.02 4.84 -2.79
C GLY A 31 -0.61 4.78 -2.23
N PHE A 32 -0.37 5.34 -1.03
CA PHE A 32 0.92 5.22 -0.35
C PHE A 32 1.29 3.77 -0.04
N ALA A 33 0.32 2.98 0.43
CA ALA A 33 0.53 1.56 0.73
C ALA A 33 0.81 0.75 -0.54
N ILE A 34 0.04 0.94 -1.61
CA ILE A 34 0.22 0.24 -2.89
C ILE A 34 1.60 0.55 -3.48
N LYS A 35 1.96 1.84 -3.58
CA LYS A 35 3.26 2.26 -4.11
C LYS A 35 4.42 1.58 -3.37
N ALA A 36 4.39 1.59 -2.04
CA ALA A 36 5.42 0.97 -1.23
C ALA A 36 5.45 -0.57 -1.35
N ALA A 37 4.29 -1.21 -1.52
CA ALA A 37 4.23 -2.66 -1.74
C ALA A 37 4.86 -3.04 -3.09
N LEU A 38 4.55 -2.31 -4.16
CA LEU A 38 5.13 -2.52 -5.49
C LEU A 38 6.64 -2.31 -5.49
N GLU A 39 7.12 -1.22 -4.88
CA GLU A 39 8.55 -0.91 -4.77
C GLU A 39 9.31 -2.01 -4.03
N ARG A 40 8.78 -2.49 -2.88
CA ARG A 40 9.37 -3.61 -2.13
C ARG A 40 9.32 -4.94 -2.88
N GLY A 41 8.28 -5.14 -3.68
CA GLY A 41 8.09 -6.32 -4.52
C GLY A 41 8.92 -6.29 -5.79
N GLY A 42 9.56 -5.16 -6.11
CA GLY A 42 10.28 -4.98 -7.37
C GLY A 42 9.36 -5.08 -8.60
N VAL A 43 8.06 -4.78 -8.44
CA VAL A 43 7.05 -4.88 -9.50
C VAL A 43 6.82 -3.50 -10.10
N ALA A 44 6.89 -3.40 -11.43
CA ALA A 44 6.63 -2.15 -12.11
C ALA A 44 5.10 -1.87 -12.16
N PRO A 45 4.65 -0.61 -11.98
CA PRO A 45 3.22 -0.29 -11.89
C PRO A 45 2.37 -0.77 -13.08
N GLU A 46 2.94 -0.80 -14.28
CA GLU A 46 2.32 -1.24 -15.53
C GLU A 46 2.07 -2.76 -15.62
N GLN A 47 2.54 -3.54 -14.65
CA GLN A 47 2.37 -4.99 -14.60
C GLN A 47 1.16 -5.45 -13.75
N VAL A 48 0.36 -4.51 -13.22
CA VAL A 48 -0.73 -4.75 -12.25
C VAL A 48 -2.09 -4.35 -12.81
#